data_AF-A0A2V9GYF2-F1
#
_entry.id   AF-A0A2V9GYF2-F1
#
_cell.length_a   1.000
_cell.length_b   1.000
_cell.length_c   1.000
_cell.angle_alpha   90.00
_cell.angle_beta   90.00
_cell.angle_gamma   90.00
#
_symmetry.space_group_name_H-M   'P 1'
#
loop_
_entity.id
_entity.type
_entity.pdbx_description
1 polymer ?
#
loop_
_entity_poly.entity_id
_entity_poly.type
_entity_poly.pdbx_seq_one_letter_code
_entity_poly.pdbx_strand_id
1 'polypeptide(L)'
;MTRETRRRKWRWLRHVVWILGAKIFLIVTGLVIFLGSGAGNPLLSRLLISRLEQMTGGKVELRALSIQWLAARATIKGLVIHGRESAGTEPLFAAEQVQAGLQIDSFWGRRISLNELFIEKPHVHIRVEKSGATNLPAPARPASINKPWPDTLFQLRIRRLLLADGWVLYNDTKTPITVQGVDLRLGLDAAGTRDHPLYLGNLDWQTTQLTSKRYAPLPVSLSAKFTLWRDGFALEQGVLSAGHSHLDAQAEMNSFSNPQWSFRYRGWIDLLDFRETLREPMVPTGRVDAALCGLSCDRAH
;
A
#
# COMPACT_ATOMS: atom_id res chain seq x y z
N MET A 1 -7.59 -27.00 59.26
CA MET A 1 -7.40 -25.56 59.02
C MET A 1 -8.60 -24.79 59.53
N THR A 2 -8.42 -23.96 60.56
CA THR A 2 -9.51 -23.21 61.24
C THR A 2 -10.07 -22.09 60.36
N ARG A 3 -11.38 -21.78 60.49
CA ARG A 3 -12.13 -20.79 59.68
C ARG A 3 -11.47 -19.40 59.62
N GLU A 4 -10.65 -19.04 60.60
CA GLU A 4 -9.90 -17.77 60.65
C GLU A 4 -8.79 -17.68 59.58
N THR A 5 -8.08 -18.78 59.32
CA THR A 5 -6.99 -18.82 58.32
C THR A 5 -7.51 -18.59 56.90
N ARG A 6 -8.75 -19.02 56.60
CA ARG A 6 -9.41 -18.83 55.31
C ARG A 6 -9.81 -17.38 55.08
N ARG A 7 -10.34 -16.68 56.10
CA ARG A 7 -10.69 -15.24 56.01
C ARG A 7 -9.45 -14.36 55.85
N ARG A 8 -8.35 -14.67 56.54
CA ARG A 8 -7.08 -13.94 56.43
C ARG A 8 -6.42 -14.09 55.05
N LYS A 9 -6.41 -15.31 54.48
CA LYS A 9 -5.95 -15.56 53.11
C LYS A 9 -6.79 -14.83 52.06
N TRP A 10 -8.12 -14.79 52.21
CA TRP A 10 -9.01 -14.12 51.26
C TRP A 10 -8.88 -12.59 51.30
N ARG A 11 -8.67 -11.99 52.48
CA ARG A 11 -8.32 -10.57 52.60
C ARG A 11 -6.97 -10.27 51.95
N TRP A 12 -5.95 -11.10 52.19
CA TRP A 12 -4.63 -10.93 51.58
C TRP A 12 -4.66 -11.04 50.04
N LEU A 13 -5.35 -12.05 49.50
CA LEU A 13 -5.59 -12.20 48.05
C LEU A 13 -6.28 -10.96 47.45
N ARG A 14 -7.30 -10.39 48.14
CA ARG A 14 -7.93 -9.14 47.71
C ARG A 14 -6.96 -7.97 47.66
N HIS A 15 -6.05 -7.84 48.62
CA HIS A 15 -5.05 -6.77 48.64
C HIS A 15 -4.02 -6.96 47.52
N VAL A 16 -3.58 -8.20 47.27
CA VAL A 16 -2.66 -8.53 46.16
C VAL A 16 -3.30 -8.19 44.81
N VAL A 17 -4.57 -8.54 44.60
CA VAL A 17 -5.31 -8.19 43.37
C VAL A 17 -5.46 -6.67 43.24
N TRP A 18 -5.75 -5.94 44.32
CA TRP A 18 -5.82 -4.47 44.29
C TRP A 18 -4.47 -3.81 43.98
N ILE A 19 -3.37 -4.30 44.55
CA ILE A 19 -2.02 -3.77 44.30
C ILE A 19 -1.59 -4.06 42.86
N LEU A 20 -1.84 -5.27 42.35
CA LEU A 20 -1.61 -5.61 40.95
C LEU A 20 -2.45 -4.76 40.01
N GLY A 21 -3.74 -4.57 40.32
CA GLY A 21 -4.64 -3.70 39.56
C GLY A 21 -4.14 -2.25 39.53
N ALA A 22 -3.76 -1.70 40.68
CA ALA A 22 -3.23 -0.33 40.79
C ALA A 22 -1.90 -0.16 40.03
N LYS A 23 -1.01 -1.17 40.09
CA LYS A 23 0.26 -1.16 39.35
C LYS A 23 0.02 -1.21 37.84
N ILE A 24 -0.86 -2.09 37.37
CA ILE A 24 -1.25 -2.17 35.95
C ILE A 24 -1.87 -0.84 35.51
N PHE A 25 -2.75 -0.27 36.31
CA PHE A 25 -3.38 1.02 36.03
C PHE A 25 -2.33 2.14 35.90
N LEU A 26 -1.35 2.22 36.81
CA LEU A 26 -0.25 3.20 36.73
C LEU A 26 0.62 3.00 35.48
N ILE A 27 0.95 1.75 35.14
CA ILE A 27 1.73 1.43 33.93
C ILE A 27 0.96 1.82 32.67
N VAL A 28 -0.33 1.47 32.58
CA VAL A 28 -1.19 1.80 31.44
C VAL A 28 -1.36 3.31 31.33
N THR A 29 -1.58 4.01 32.44
CA THR A 29 -1.72 5.48 32.46
C THR A 29 -0.41 6.16 32.04
N GLY A 30 0.72 5.71 32.59
CA GLY A 30 2.05 6.20 32.19
C GLY A 30 2.33 5.95 30.71
N LEU A 31 1.95 4.79 30.18
CA LEU A 31 2.05 4.46 28.76
C LEU A 31 1.14 5.34 27.90
N VAL A 32 -0.10 5.60 28.32
CA VAL A 32 -1.03 6.50 27.63
C VAL A 32 -0.49 7.94 27.60
N ILE A 33 0.06 8.43 28.72
CA ILE A 33 0.68 9.76 28.79
C ILE A 33 1.94 9.82 27.91
N PHE A 34 2.79 8.79 27.94
CA PHE A 34 4.01 8.71 27.14
C PHE A 34 3.73 8.64 25.63
N LEU A 35 2.74 7.85 25.23
CA LEU A 35 2.29 7.78 23.85
C LEU A 35 1.63 9.11 23.44
N GLY A 36 0.74 9.64 24.27
CA GLY A 36 0.04 10.91 24.04
C GLY A 36 0.94 12.14 23.98
N SER A 37 2.09 12.14 24.67
CA SER A 37 3.05 13.25 24.66
C SER A 37 3.91 13.33 23.41
N GLY A 38 3.86 12.32 22.53
CA GLY A 38 4.66 12.27 21.30
C GLY A 38 6.14 11.95 21.53
N ALA A 39 6.55 11.60 22.75
CA ALA A 39 7.94 11.26 23.07
C ALA A 39 8.48 10.05 22.27
N GLY A 40 7.59 9.16 21.82
CA GLY A 40 7.93 8.03 20.94
C GLY A 40 8.12 8.39 19.45
N ASN A 41 7.71 9.58 19.01
CA ASN A 41 7.71 9.95 17.59
C ASN A 41 9.11 9.86 16.93
N PRO A 42 10.21 10.32 17.56
CA PRO A 42 11.53 10.24 16.93
C PRO A 42 12.03 8.80 16.72
N LEU A 43 11.72 7.90 17.67
CA LEU A 43 12.10 6.49 17.57
C LEU A 43 11.28 5.81 16.46
N LEU A 44 9.97 6.07 16.41
CA LEU A 44 9.08 5.55 15.38
C LEU A 44 9.44 6.09 13.98
N SER A 45 9.81 7.36 13.86
CA SER A 45 10.32 7.94 12.61
C SER A 45 11.54 7.18 12.09
N ARG A 46 12.53 6.91 12.94
CA ARG A 46 13.75 6.17 12.54
C ARG A 46 13.43 4.75 12.09
N LEU A 47 12.55 4.05 12.80
CA LEU A 47 12.10 2.71 12.43
C LEU A 47 11.34 2.70 11.11
N LEU A 48 10.45 3.68 10.89
CA LEU A 48 9.71 3.83 9.63
C LEU A 48 10.64 4.12 8.46
N ILE A 49 11.60 5.05 8.61
CA ILE A 49 12.61 5.35 7.59
C ILE A 49 13.36 4.07 7.23
N SER A 50 13.98 3.41 8.21
CA SER A 50 14.77 2.19 7.97
C SER A 50 13.96 1.10 7.28
N ARG A 51 12.67 0.94 7.64
CA ARG A 51 11.81 -0.07 7.01
C ARG A 51 11.43 0.31 5.58
N LEU A 52 11.11 1.58 5.33
CA LEU A 52 10.80 2.05 3.98
C LEU A 52 12.03 1.96 3.07
N GLU A 53 13.21 2.35 3.56
CA GLU A 53 14.48 2.21 2.82
C GLU A 53 14.78 0.75 2.45
N GLN A 54 14.52 -0.19 3.37
CA GLN A 54 14.68 -1.61 3.09
C GLN A 54 13.70 -2.12 2.03
N MET A 55 12.45 -1.63 2.03
CA MET A 55 11.41 -2.04 1.09
C MET A 55 11.61 -1.43 -0.30
N THR A 56 11.90 -0.14 -0.37
CA THR A 56 12.08 0.58 -1.63
C THR A 56 13.47 0.34 -2.21
N GLY A 57 14.49 0.08 -1.38
CA GLY A 57 15.89 0.08 -1.81
C GLY A 57 16.45 1.48 -2.07
N GLY A 58 15.68 2.52 -1.73
CA GLY A 58 16.02 3.94 -1.92
C GLY A 58 16.07 4.69 -0.60
N LYS A 59 16.72 5.86 -0.57
CA LYS A 59 16.83 6.68 0.64
C LYS A 59 15.49 7.33 0.99
N VAL A 60 15.10 7.33 2.26
CA VAL A 60 13.81 7.89 2.68
C VAL A 60 14.03 9.02 3.68
N GLU A 61 13.38 10.14 3.44
CA GLU A 61 13.39 11.29 4.32
C GLU A 61 11.96 11.63 4.73
N LEU A 62 11.79 12.00 5.99
CA LEU A 62 10.53 12.55 6.49
C LEU A 62 10.84 13.72 7.42
N ARG A 63 10.07 14.81 7.31
CA ARG A 63 10.28 16.01 8.12
C ARG A 63 9.75 15.83 9.55
N ALA A 64 8.55 15.27 9.67
CA ALA A 64 7.93 15.03 10.97
C ALA A 64 6.96 13.86 10.93
N LEU A 65 6.88 13.15 12.05
CA LEU A 65 5.86 12.15 12.32
C LEU A 65 5.08 12.60 13.55
N SER A 66 3.76 12.56 13.46
CA SER A 66 2.87 12.80 14.59
C SER A 66 1.84 11.67 14.66
N ILE A 67 1.65 11.12 15.85
CA ILE A 67 0.69 10.04 16.08
C ILE A 67 -0.27 10.49 17.16
N GLN A 68 -1.54 10.56 16.78
CA GLN A 68 -2.67 10.85 17.66
C GLN A 68 -3.27 9.52 18.10
N TRP A 69 -2.71 8.91 19.15
CA TRP A 69 -3.08 7.57 19.61
C TRP A 69 -4.57 7.44 19.96
N LEU A 70 -5.16 8.44 20.62
CA LEU A 70 -6.59 8.43 20.97
C LEU A 70 -7.50 8.47 19.74
N ALA A 71 -7.09 9.20 18.70
CA ALA A 71 -7.82 9.28 17.43
C ALA A 71 -7.41 8.16 16.45
N ALA A 72 -6.48 7.29 16.84
CA ALA A 72 -5.83 6.29 15.98
C ALA A 72 -5.35 6.88 14.64
N ARG A 73 -4.83 8.11 14.63
CA ARG A 73 -4.41 8.80 13.41
C ARG A 73 -2.90 9.01 13.40
N ALA A 74 -2.25 8.64 12.30
CA ALA A 74 -0.85 8.95 12.04
C ALA A 74 -0.76 10.01 10.94
N THR A 75 0.12 11.00 11.10
CA THR A 75 0.39 12.02 10.10
C THR A 75 1.90 12.14 9.90
N ILE A 76 2.33 11.97 8.66
CA ILE A 76 3.70 12.17 8.19
C ILE A 76 3.72 13.46 7.39
N LYS A 77 4.69 14.34 7.66
CA LYS A 77 4.90 15.57 6.89
C LYS A 77 6.22 15.50 6.14
N GLY A 78 6.20 15.98 4.89
CA GLY A 78 7.36 16.04 4.00
C GLY A 78 8.00 14.68 3.79
N LEU A 79 7.22 13.69 3.35
CA LEU A 79 7.73 12.37 3.00
C LEU A 79 8.40 12.46 1.63
N VAL A 80 9.66 12.05 1.54
CA VAL A 80 10.42 12.00 0.30
C VAL A 80 11.08 10.63 0.20
N ILE A 81 10.93 9.98 -0.93
CA ILE A 81 11.57 8.71 -1.26
C ILE A 81 12.42 8.97 -2.49
N HIS A 82 13.72 8.79 -2.32
CA HIS A 82 14.70 8.87 -3.39
C HIS A 82 14.86 7.51 -4.05
N GLY A 83 14.96 7.51 -5.37
CA GLY A 83 15.32 6.36 -6.18
C GLY A 83 16.77 6.45 -6.64
N ARG A 84 16.99 6.17 -7.93
CA ARG A 84 18.30 6.22 -8.59
C ARG A 84 18.55 7.53 -9.32
N GLU A 85 17.81 8.58 -9.00
CA GLU A 85 17.94 9.88 -9.64
C GLU A 85 19.24 10.60 -9.29
N SER A 86 19.65 11.53 -10.15
CA SER A 86 20.84 12.36 -9.91
C SER A 86 20.53 13.47 -8.91
N ALA A 87 21.53 13.91 -8.15
CA ALA A 87 21.37 15.01 -7.21
C ALA A 87 20.82 16.28 -7.92
N GLY A 88 19.79 16.89 -7.36
CA GLY A 88 19.13 18.07 -7.92
C GLY A 88 17.97 17.80 -8.88
N THR A 89 17.59 16.52 -9.10
CA THR A 89 16.38 16.15 -9.83
C THR A 89 15.23 15.82 -8.88
N GLU A 90 13.99 15.89 -9.38
CA GLU A 90 12.79 15.56 -8.61
C GLU A 90 12.89 14.12 -8.06
N PRO A 91 12.59 13.90 -6.77
CA PRO A 91 12.68 12.58 -6.14
C PRO A 91 11.65 11.62 -6.76
N LEU A 92 11.91 10.33 -6.63
CA LEU A 92 10.99 9.28 -7.11
C LEU A 92 9.56 9.49 -6.59
N PHE A 93 9.44 9.80 -5.30
CA PHE A 93 8.16 10.15 -4.69
C PHE A 93 8.36 11.26 -3.65
N ALA A 94 7.47 12.24 -3.64
CA ALA A 94 7.36 13.21 -2.56
C ALA A 94 5.89 13.47 -2.22
N ALA A 95 5.60 13.72 -0.95
CA ALA A 95 4.28 14.16 -0.50
C ALA A 95 4.45 15.17 0.63
N GLU A 96 3.68 16.26 0.58
CA GLU A 96 3.72 17.29 1.62
C GLU A 96 3.15 16.74 2.94
N GLN A 97 2.05 16.00 2.85
CA GLN A 97 1.40 15.42 4.01
C GLN A 97 0.75 14.07 3.66
N VAL A 98 0.99 13.07 4.50
CA VAL A 98 0.33 11.77 4.45
C VAL A 98 -0.37 11.54 5.77
N GLN A 99 -1.69 11.42 5.76
CA GLN A 99 -2.51 11.13 6.93
C GLN A 99 -3.15 9.76 6.78
N ALA A 100 -2.98 8.92 7.79
CA ALA A 100 -3.59 7.60 7.86
C ALA A 100 -4.42 7.50 9.14
N GLY A 101 -5.73 7.33 9.01
CA GLY A 101 -6.63 7.00 10.10
C GLY A 101 -6.74 5.49 10.24
N LEU A 102 -6.20 4.92 11.31
CA LEU A 102 -6.20 3.49 11.61
C LEU A 102 -7.50 3.09 12.30
N GLN A 103 -8.01 1.91 11.95
CA GLN A 103 -9.10 1.23 12.62
C GLN A 103 -8.66 -0.20 12.91
N ILE A 104 -8.74 -0.61 14.17
CA ILE A 104 -8.43 -1.97 14.58
C ILE A 104 -9.75 -2.76 14.55
N ASP A 105 -9.95 -3.57 13.51
CA ASP A 105 -11.16 -4.39 13.37
C ASP A 105 -11.08 -5.64 14.24
N SER A 106 -9.88 -6.20 14.44
CA SER A 106 -9.67 -7.33 15.34
C SER A 106 -8.23 -7.37 15.85
N PHE A 107 -8.08 -7.26 17.18
CA PHE A 107 -6.77 -7.40 17.85
C PHE A 107 -6.23 -8.83 17.73
N TRP A 108 -7.08 -9.84 17.85
CA TRP A 108 -6.67 -11.26 17.83
C TRP A 108 -6.44 -11.79 16.42
N GLY A 109 -7.21 -11.29 15.45
CA GLY A 109 -7.06 -11.63 14.03
C GLY A 109 -6.03 -10.78 13.27
N ARG A 110 -5.31 -9.87 13.96
CA ARG A 110 -4.35 -8.92 13.36
C ARG A 110 -4.90 -8.16 12.15
N ARG A 111 -6.20 -7.86 12.16
CA ARG A 111 -6.86 -7.14 11.07
C ARG A 111 -6.84 -5.65 11.36
N ILE A 112 -6.11 -4.91 10.54
CA ILE A 112 -5.99 -3.45 10.63
C ILE A 112 -6.55 -2.87 9.32
N SER A 113 -7.54 -2.00 9.43
CA SER A 113 -8.03 -1.21 8.31
C SER A 113 -7.61 0.25 8.48
N LEU A 114 -7.61 0.96 7.36
CA LEU A 114 -7.54 2.41 7.30
C LEU A 114 -8.94 2.95 7.06
N ASN A 115 -9.45 3.74 7.99
CA ASN A 115 -10.66 4.53 7.77
C ASN A 115 -10.45 5.56 6.67
N GLU A 116 -9.24 6.12 6.60
CA GLU A 116 -8.90 7.17 5.69
C GLU A 116 -7.40 7.16 5.40
N LEU A 117 -7.05 7.29 4.13
CA LEU A 117 -5.72 7.61 3.68
C LEU A 117 -5.82 8.88 2.84
N PHE A 118 -5.28 9.97 3.38
CA PHE A 118 -5.20 11.26 2.69
C PHE A 118 -3.75 11.58 2.37
N ILE A 119 -3.48 11.87 1.11
CA ILE A 119 -2.16 12.24 0.62
C ILE A 119 -2.27 13.58 -0.09
N GLU A 120 -1.59 14.58 0.45
CA GLU A 120 -1.56 15.95 -0.07
C GLU A 120 -0.31 16.18 -0.91
N LYS A 121 -0.54 16.73 -2.11
CA LYS A 121 0.47 17.02 -3.13
C LYS A 121 1.42 15.84 -3.36
N PRO A 122 0.90 14.64 -3.70
CA PRO A 122 1.74 13.53 -4.11
C PRO A 122 2.39 13.84 -5.45
N HIS A 123 3.71 13.87 -5.47
CA HIS A 123 4.54 14.06 -6.63
C HIS A 123 5.26 12.75 -6.93
N VAL A 124 5.09 12.24 -8.14
CA VAL A 124 5.74 11.00 -8.58
C VAL A 124 6.58 11.30 -9.79
N HIS A 125 7.85 10.90 -9.79
CA HIS A 125 8.73 11.07 -10.92
C HIS A 125 9.20 9.70 -11.41
N ILE A 126 8.79 9.32 -12.62
CA ILE A 126 9.20 8.07 -13.27
C ILE A 126 9.96 8.45 -14.55
N ARG A 127 11.20 7.98 -14.65
CA ARG A 127 12.04 8.19 -15.82
C ARG A 127 12.51 6.86 -16.36
N VAL A 128 12.30 6.64 -17.65
CA VAL A 128 12.80 5.50 -18.42
C VAL A 128 13.74 6.04 -19.47
N GLU A 129 15.03 5.72 -19.35
CA GLU A 129 16.07 6.14 -20.28
C GLU A 129 16.01 5.30 -21.56
N LYS A 130 16.62 5.82 -22.64
CA LYS A 130 16.72 5.10 -23.93
C LYS A 130 17.47 3.76 -23.83
N SER A 131 18.33 3.63 -22.83
CA SER A 131 19.04 2.38 -22.47
C SER A 131 18.13 1.34 -21.81
N GLY A 132 16.88 1.68 -21.51
CA GLY A 132 15.95 0.88 -20.71
C GLY A 132 16.20 0.96 -19.20
N ALA A 133 17.18 1.75 -18.75
CA ALA A 133 17.40 2.01 -17.33
C ALA A 133 16.26 2.88 -16.77
N THR A 134 15.84 2.61 -15.53
CA THR A 134 14.81 3.38 -14.85
C THR A 134 15.35 4.04 -13.59
N ASN A 135 14.70 5.11 -13.12
CA ASN A 135 15.02 5.73 -11.84
C ASN A 135 14.49 4.94 -10.62
N LEU A 136 13.90 3.76 -10.85
CA LEU A 136 13.38 2.90 -9.80
C LEU A 136 14.54 2.17 -9.08
N PRO A 137 14.59 2.23 -7.74
CA PRO A 137 15.53 1.41 -6.98
C PRO A 137 15.16 -0.07 -7.09
N ALA A 138 16.17 -0.94 -7.04
CA ALA A 138 15.94 -2.36 -6.91
C ALA A 138 15.63 -2.66 -5.43
N PRO A 139 14.48 -3.26 -5.09
CA PRO A 139 14.17 -3.59 -3.71
C PRO A 139 15.23 -4.53 -3.14
N ALA A 140 15.60 -4.35 -1.87
CA ALA A 140 16.52 -5.27 -1.21
C ALA A 140 15.87 -6.66 -1.16
N ARG A 141 16.58 -7.69 -1.62
CA ARG A 141 16.08 -9.08 -1.60
C ARG A 141 15.59 -9.39 -0.19
N PRO A 142 14.34 -9.85 0.00
CA PRO A 142 13.87 -10.20 1.33
C PRO A 142 14.77 -11.30 1.90
N ALA A 143 15.30 -11.06 3.10
CA ALA A 143 16.01 -12.10 3.84
C ALA A 143 15.04 -13.26 4.07
N SER A 144 15.46 -14.47 3.70
CA SER A 144 14.75 -15.74 3.93
C SER A 144 14.04 -15.74 5.30
N ILE A 145 12.70 -15.66 5.29
CA ILE A 145 11.90 -15.61 6.51
C ILE A 145 11.67 -17.05 7.00
N ASN A 146 12.41 -17.44 8.04
CA ASN A 146 12.46 -18.80 8.59
C ASN A 146 11.44 -19.06 9.72
N LYS A 147 10.31 -18.34 9.76
CA LYS A 147 9.27 -18.49 10.80
C LYS A 147 7.94 -18.97 10.21
N PRO A 148 7.20 -19.84 10.91
CA PRO A 148 5.86 -20.26 10.47
C PRO A 148 4.92 -19.05 10.50
N TRP A 149 4.30 -18.77 9.36
CA TRP A 149 3.36 -17.67 9.20
C TRP A 149 1.92 -18.13 9.52
N PRO A 150 1.06 -17.23 9.99
CA PRO A 150 -0.39 -17.47 10.07
C PRO A 150 -1.03 -17.52 8.67
N ASP A 151 -2.17 -18.22 8.56
CA ASP A 151 -2.91 -18.42 7.29
C ASP A 151 -3.32 -17.12 6.60
N THR A 152 -3.69 -16.08 7.35
CA THR A 152 -3.83 -14.72 6.80
C THR A 152 -2.58 -13.94 7.13
N LEU A 153 -1.83 -13.55 6.09
CA LEU A 153 -0.62 -12.75 6.28
C LEU A 153 -0.98 -11.31 6.65
N PHE A 154 -1.92 -10.74 5.90
CA PHE A 154 -2.33 -9.35 6.05
C PHE A 154 -3.61 -9.07 5.27
N GLN A 155 -4.48 -8.25 5.86
CA GLN A 155 -5.64 -7.67 5.18
C GLN A 155 -5.59 -6.17 5.38
N LEU A 156 -5.42 -5.43 4.29
CA LEU A 156 -5.59 -3.98 4.23
C LEU A 156 -6.97 -3.66 3.68
N ARG A 157 -7.64 -2.75 4.35
CA ARG A 157 -8.83 -2.11 3.79
C ARG A 157 -8.72 -0.62 4.00
N ILE A 158 -8.81 0.17 2.94
CA ILE A 158 -8.80 1.62 2.96
C ILE A 158 -10.20 2.10 2.59
N ARG A 159 -10.99 2.55 3.56
CA ARG A 159 -12.39 2.96 3.33
C ARG A 159 -12.49 4.23 2.48
N ARG A 160 -11.60 5.20 2.70
CA ARG A 160 -11.51 6.43 1.92
C ARG A 160 -10.06 6.71 1.53
N LEU A 161 -9.81 6.88 0.25
CA LEU A 161 -8.52 7.27 -0.31
C LEU A 161 -8.70 8.60 -1.02
N LEU A 162 -7.93 9.61 -0.62
CA LEU A 162 -7.92 10.92 -1.25
C LEU A 162 -6.48 11.31 -1.54
N LEU A 163 -6.15 11.44 -2.83
CA LEU A 163 -4.92 12.05 -3.30
C LEU A 163 -5.28 13.42 -3.87
N ALA A 164 -4.85 14.49 -3.20
CA ALA A 164 -5.21 15.85 -3.54
C ALA A 164 -4.01 16.60 -4.14
N ASP A 165 -4.26 17.34 -5.22
CA ASP A 165 -3.31 18.28 -5.84
C ASP A 165 -1.94 17.67 -6.21
N GLY A 166 -1.94 16.40 -6.63
CA GLY A 166 -0.73 15.69 -7.02
C GLY A 166 -0.34 15.90 -8.48
N TRP A 167 0.82 15.39 -8.85
CA TRP A 167 1.23 15.23 -10.24
C TRP A 167 2.15 14.04 -10.44
N VAL A 168 2.11 13.51 -11.66
CA VAL A 168 3.03 12.47 -12.13
C VAL A 168 3.87 13.08 -13.25
N LEU A 169 5.19 12.98 -13.13
CA LEU A 169 6.16 13.33 -14.16
C LEU A 169 6.68 12.04 -14.78
N TYR A 170 6.27 11.77 -16.01
CA TYR A 170 6.73 10.61 -16.77
C TYR A 170 7.50 11.07 -18.00
N ASN A 171 8.80 10.72 -18.11
CA ASN A 171 9.66 11.09 -19.24
C ASN A 171 9.44 12.56 -19.70
N ASP A 172 9.49 13.50 -18.75
CA ASP A 172 9.29 14.96 -18.92
C ASP A 172 7.85 15.44 -19.11
N THR A 173 6.85 14.55 -19.15
CA THR A 173 5.44 14.94 -19.21
C THR A 173 4.83 15.01 -17.82
N LYS A 174 4.54 16.24 -17.36
CA LYS A 174 3.89 16.51 -16.06
C LYS A 174 2.38 16.48 -16.19
N THR A 175 1.73 15.53 -15.51
CA THR A 175 0.28 15.35 -15.51
C THR A 175 -0.27 15.58 -14.11
N PRO A 176 -1.13 16.58 -13.87
CA PRO A 176 -1.77 16.76 -12.58
C PRO A 176 -2.76 15.63 -12.33
N ILE A 177 -2.76 15.08 -11.12
CA ILE A 177 -3.63 13.99 -10.70
C ILE A 177 -4.34 14.34 -9.40
N THR A 178 -5.63 14.08 -9.35
CA THR A 178 -6.42 14.08 -8.12
C THR A 178 -7.30 12.86 -8.15
N VAL A 179 -7.15 12.01 -7.14
CA VAL A 179 -7.81 10.72 -7.09
C VAL A 179 -8.67 10.70 -5.85
N GLN A 180 -9.95 10.42 -6.03
CA GLN A 180 -10.88 10.18 -4.94
C GLN A 180 -11.41 8.76 -5.11
N GLY A 181 -11.13 7.90 -4.15
CA GLY A 181 -11.53 6.50 -4.18
C GLY A 181 -12.12 6.07 -2.85
N VAL A 182 -13.02 5.09 -2.93
CA VAL A 182 -13.61 4.47 -1.74
C VAL A 182 -13.32 2.98 -1.72
N ASP A 183 -13.25 2.44 -0.51
CA ASP A 183 -13.23 1.01 -0.21
C ASP A 183 -12.21 0.18 -1.02
N LEU A 184 -10.95 0.63 -1.06
CA LEU A 184 -9.85 -0.19 -1.56
C LEU A 184 -9.62 -1.35 -0.58
N ARG A 185 -9.62 -2.58 -1.09
CA ARG A 185 -9.38 -3.81 -0.33
C ARG A 185 -8.19 -4.53 -0.93
N LEU A 186 -7.22 -4.87 -0.10
CA LEU A 186 -6.11 -5.73 -0.46
C LEU A 186 -6.00 -6.82 0.60
N GLY A 187 -6.28 -8.06 0.23
CA GLY A 187 -6.03 -9.23 1.07
C GLY A 187 -4.85 -10.03 0.55
N LEU A 188 -4.11 -10.63 1.48
CA LEU A 188 -3.07 -11.59 1.20
C LEU A 188 -3.16 -12.74 2.20
N ASP A 189 -3.49 -13.92 1.69
CA ASP A 189 -3.61 -15.15 2.45
C ASP A 189 -2.46 -16.10 2.08
N ALA A 190 -1.87 -16.73 3.08
CA ALA A 190 -0.92 -17.81 2.91
C ALA A 190 -1.67 -19.10 2.56
N ALA A 191 -1.12 -19.79 1.56
CA ALA A 191 -1.51 -21.09 1.09
C ALA A 191 -0.26 -21.94 0.87
N GLY A 192 -0.43 -23.17 0.39
CA GLY A 192 0.68 -24.06 0.09
C GLY A 192 1.29 -24.73 1.32
N THR A 193 2.50 -25.26 1.16
CA THR A 193 3.19 -26.06 2.18
C THR A 193 4.38 -25.26 2.73
N ARG A 194 4.96 -25.70 3.86
CA ARG A 194 6.16 -25.02 4.42
C ARG A 194 7.32 -24.95 3.43
N ASP A 195 7.47 -25.96 2.57
CA ASP A 195 8.56 -26.04 1.59
C ASP A 195 8.23 -25.21 0.34
N HIS A 196 6.96 -25.15 -0.04
CA HIS A 196 6.45 -24.40 -1.19
C HIS A 196 5.35 -23.42 -0.74
N PRO A 197 5.73 -22.30 -0.09
CA PRO A 197 4.76 -21.30 0.33
C PRO A 197 4.15 -20.62 -0.90
N LEU A 198 2.84 -20.51 -0.89
CA LEU A 198 2.03 -19.82 -1.89
C LEU A 198 1.29 -18.68 -1.18
N TYR A 199 1.10 -17.56 -1.86
CA TYR A 199 0.38 -16.42 -1.30
C TYR A 199 -0.70 -15.99 -2.30
N LEU A 200 -1.95 -16.11 -1.88
CA LEU A 200 -3.12 -15.75 -2.65
C LEU A 200 -3.50 -14.31 -2.31
N GLY A 201 -3.43 -13.44 -3.31
CA GLY A 201 -3.70 -12.02 -3.18
C GLY A 201 -4.96 -11.62 -3.93
N ASN A 202 -5.74 -10.73 -3.31
CA ASN A 202 -6.91 -10.12 -3.91
C ASN A 202 -6.87 -8.60 -3.68
N LEU A 203 -6.91 -7.84 -4.76
CA LEU A 203 -7.04 -6.40 -4.78
C LEU A 203 -8.40 -6.06 -5.39
N ASP A 204 -9.19 -5.26 -4.69
CA ASP A 204 -10.45 -4.73 -5.23
C ASP A 204 -10.53 -3.25 -4.89
N TRP A 205 -10.82 -2.43 -5.89
CA TRP A 205 -10.95 -1.01 -5.72
C TRP A 205 -12.08 -0.50 -6.60
N GLN A 206 -13.22 -0.24 -5.96
CA GLN A 206 -14.46 0.14 -6.62
C GLN A 206 -14.58 1.66 -6.65
N THR A 207 -14.80 2.19 -7.85
CA THR A 207 -15.16 3.58 -8.13
C THR A 207 -14.18 4.61 -7.60
N THR A 208 -13.40 5.15 -8.54
CA THR A 208 -12.53 6.29 -8.31
C THR A 208 -12.89 7.39 -9.28
N GLN A 209 -13.15 8.60 -8.78
CA GLN A 209 -13.18 9.76 -9.66
C GLN A 209 -11.72 10.18 -9.85
N LEU A 210 -11.17 9.83 -11.02
CA LEU A 210 -9.91 10.40 -11.46
C LEU A 210 -10.21 11.76 -12.05
N THR A 211 -9.79 12.80 -11.36
CA THR A 211 -9.91 14.18 -11.83
C THR A 211 -8.55 14.72 -12.16
N SER A 212 -8.47 15.46 -13.27
CA SER A 212 -7.27 16.20 -13.64
C SER A 212 -7.72 17.56 -14.16
N LYS A 213 -6.94 18.62 -13.94
CA LYS A 213 -7.27 19.95 -14.47
C LYS A 213 -7.43 19.94 -16.00
N ARG A 214 -6.79 18.97 -16.68
CA ARG A 214 -6.83 18.81 -18.13
C ARG A 214 -7.92 17.86 -18.62
N TYR A 215 -8.49 17.03 -17.75
CA TYR A 215 -9.35 15.91 -18.14
C TYR A 215 -10.68 15.86 -17.39
N ALA A 216 -11.75 15.43 -18.05
CA ALA A 216 -13.03 15.21 -17.39
C ALA A 216 -12.93 14.09 -16.33
N PRO A 217 -13.73 14.13 -15.24
CA PRO A 217 -13.75 13.07 -14.24
C PRO A 217 -14.08 11.71 -14.89
N LEU A 218 -13.16 10.75 -14.78
CA LEU A 218 -13.33 9.41 -15.32
C LEU A 218 -13.53 8.42 -14.17
N PRO A 219 -14.66 7.68 -14.10
CA PRO A 219 -14.82 6.61 -13.14
C PRO A 219 -13.90 5.46 -13.50
N VAL A 220 -13.00 5.09 -12.59
CA VAL A 220 -12.10 3.95 -12.77
C VAL A 220 -12.30 2.93 -11.65
N SER A 221 -12.36 1.65 -12.01
CA SER A 221 -12.38 0.52 -11.07
C SER A 221 -11.31 -0.50 -11.43
N LEU A 222 -10.68 -1.07 -10.42
CA LEU A 222 -9.61 -2.06 -10.57
C LEU A 222 -9.92 -3.27 -9.69
N SER A 223 -9.89 -4.47 -10.27
CA SER A 223 -9.95 -5.73 -9.53
C SER A 223 -8.82 -6.62 -10.00
N ALA A 224 -8.07 -7.23 -9.08
CA ALA A 224 -6.99 -8.13 -9.41
C ALA A 224 -6.93 -9.32 -8.44
N LYS A 225 -6.76 -10.52 -8.99
CA LYS A 225 -6.43 -11.74 -8.27
C LYS A 225 -5.06 -12.19 -8.71
N PHE A 226 -4.17 -12.39 -7.76
CA PHE A 226 -2.80 -12.76 -8.04
C PHE A 226 -2.29 -13.82 -7.07
N THR A 227 -1.35 -14.61 -7.53
CA THR A 227 -0.65 -15.63 -6.75
C THR A 227 0.83 -15.26 -6.72
N LEU A 228 1.43 -15.26 -5.55
CA LEU A 228 2.86 -15.03 -5.36
C LEU A 228 3.48 -16.29 -4.74
N TRP A 229 4.56 -16.78 -5.29
CA TRP A 229 5.38 -17.85 -4.71
C TRP A 229 6.82 -17.38 -4.55
N ARG A 230 7.69 -18.24 -4.01
CA ARG A 230 9.07 -17.88 -3.64
C ARG A 230 9.85 -17.20 -4.77
N ASP A 231 9.70 -17.70 -6.00
CA ASP A 231 10.46 -17.20 -7.16
C ASP A 231 9.56 -16.72 -8.30
N GLY A 232 8.27 -16.49 -8.08
CA GLY A 232 7.43 -16.04 -9.19
C GLY A 232 6.09 -15.48 -8.77
N PHE A 233 5.35 -15.06 -9.79
CA PHE A 233 4.14 -14.28 -9.67
C PHE A 233 3.19 -14.60 -10.83
N ALA A 234 1.91 -14.81 -10.52
CA ALA A 234 0.86 -14.92 -11.50
C ALA A 234 -0.22 -13.88 -11.20
N LEU A 235 -0.59 -13.08 -12.19
CA LEU A 235 -1.84 -12.36 -12.26
C LEU A 235 -2.88 -13.28 -12.92
N GLU A 236 -3.66 -13.97 -12.11
CA GLU A 236 -4.72 -14.89 -12.55
C GLU A 236 -5.84 -14.14 -13.28
N GLN A 237 -6.16 -12.95 -12.79
CA GLN A 237 -7.18 -12.08 -13.35
C GLN A 237 -6.91 -10.64 -12.94
N GLY A 238 -6.71 -9.75 -13.90
CA GLY A 238 -6.72 -8.30 -13.70
C GLY A 238 -7.80 -7.67 -14.56
N VAL A 239 -8.71 -6.93 -13.95
CA VAL A 239 -9.81 -6.24 -14.63
C VAL A 239 -9.69 -4.75 -14.32
N LEU A 240 -9.53 -3.94 -15.36
CA LEU A 240 -9.56 -2.49 -15.28
C LEU A 240 -10.73 -1.99 -16.11
N SER A 241 -11.63 -1.22 -15.49
CA SER A 241 -12.71 -0.53 -16.21
C SER A 241 -12.56 0.97 -16.00
N ALA A 242 -12.71 1.73 -17.08
CA ALA A 242 -12.57 3.18 -17.08
C ALA A 242 -13.63 3.77 -18.02
N GLY A 243 -14.67 4.40 -17.48
CA GLY A 243 -15.82 4.82 -18.29
C GLY A 243 -16.50 3.62 -18.97
N HIS A 244 -16.55 3.63 -20.31
CA HIS A 244 -17.08 2.55 -21.14
C HIS A 244 -16.00 1.56 -21.62
N SER A 245 -14.73 1.86 -21.32
CA SER A 245 -13.58 1.04 -21.67
C SER A 245 -13.33 -0.06 -20.63
N HIS A 246 -12.85 -1.22 -21.10
CA HIS A 246 -12.60 -2.39 -20.29
C HIS A 246 -11.33 -3.12 -20.73
N LEU A 247 -10.56 -3.60 -19.77
CA LEU A 247 -9.35 -4.36 -20.00
C LEU A 247 -9.28 -5.54 -19.03
N ASP A 248 -9.26 -6.74 -19.58
CA ASP A 248 -8.91 -7.99 -18.92
C ASP A 248 -7.44 -8.32 -19.21
N ALA A 249 -6.68 -8.63 -18.18
CA ALA A 249 -5.28 -9.01 -18.28
C ALA A 249 -4.98 -10.24 -17.41
N GLN A 250 -4.11 -11.10 -17.93
CA GLN A 250 -3.50 -12.22 -17.25
C GLN A 250 -2.01 -12.16 -17.52
N ALA A 251 -1.20 -12.48 -16.51
CA ALA A 251 0.24 -12.49 -16.64
C ALA A 251 0.86 -13.52 -15.71
N GLU A 252 1.98 -14.09 -16.10
CA GLU A 252 2.71 -15.07 -15.28
C GLU A 252 4.21 -14.88 -15.48
N MET A 253 4.94 -14.93 -14.38
CA MET A 253 6.39 -14.90 -14.31
C MET A 253 6.88 -15.98 -13.36
N ASN A 254 7.65 -16.93 -13.89
CA ASN A 254 8.04 -18.14 -13.17
C ASN A 254 9.36 -18.04 -12.39
N SER A 255 10.21 -17.07 -12.70
CA SER A 255 11.45 -16.80 -11.97
C SER A 255 11.70 -15.29 -11.82
N PHE A 256 12.02 -14.81 -10.62
CA PHE A 256 12.52 -13.42 -10.44
C PHE A 256 13.97 -13.29 -10.87
N SER A 257 14.72 -14.40 -10.90
CA SER A 257 16.13 -14.42 -11.30
C SER A 257 16.32 -14.34 -12.81
N ASN A 258 15.42 -14.97 -13.58
CA ASN A 258 15.31 -14.80 -15.02
C ASN A 258 13.85 -14.43 -15.37
N PRO A 259 13.49 -13.13 -15.34
CA PRO A 259 12.11 -12.68 -15.46
C PRO A 259 11.58 -12.85 -16.88
N GLN A 260 11.06 -14.04 -17.18
CA GLN A 260 10.29 -14.30 -18.38
C GLN A 260 8.80 -14.17 -18.09
N TRP A 261 8.17 -13.21 -18.77
CA TRP A 261 6.75 -12.92 -18.66
C TRP A 261 5.98 -13.57 -19.79
N SER A 262 4.98 -14.37 -19.44
CA SER A 262 3.87 -14.66 -20.35
C SER A 262 2.71 -13.74 -19.98
N PHE A 263 2.06 -13.13 -20.97
CA PHE A 263 0.92 -12.27 -20.70
C PHE A 263 -0.11 -12.38 -21.82
N ARG A 264 -1.36 -12.22 -21.42
CA ARG A 264 -2.52 -12.22 -22.31
C ARG A 264 -3.41 -11.09 -21.86
N TYR A 265 -3.81 -10.23 -22.78
CA TYR A 265 -4.80 -9.22 -22.48
C TYR A 265 -5.85 -9.18 -23.57
N ARG A 266 -7.06 -8.83 -23.15
CA ARG A 266 -8.19 -8.55 -24.02
C ARG A 266 -8.89 -7.33 -23.47
N GLY A 267 -9.21 -6.37 -24.31
CA GLY A 267 -9.96 -5.21 -23.88
C GLY A 267 -10.57 -4.51 -25.05
N TRP A 268 -11.48 -3.61 -24.73
CA TRP A 268 -12.01 -2.65 -25.67
C TRP A 268 -11.85 -1.26 -25.08
N ILE A 269 -11.45 -0.35 -25.94
CA ILE A 269 -11.35 1.06 -25.62
C ILE A 269 -12.45 1.77 -26.38
N ASP A 270 -13.27 2.53 -25.66
CA ASP A 270 -14.25 3.41 -26.28
C ASP A 270 -13.60 4.78 -26.52
N LEU A 271 -13.50 5.17 -27.78
CA LEU A 271 -12.92 6.46 -28.16
C LEU A 271 -13.79 7.64 -27.71
N LEU A 272 -15.07 7.41 -27.37
CA LEU A 272 -15.91 8.41 -26.73
C LEU A 272 -15.33 8.82 -25.36
N ASP A 273 -14.83 7.85 -24.57
CA ASP A 273 -14.18 8.13 -23.29
C ASP A 273 -12.95 9.02 -23.51
N PHE A 274 -12.17 8.79 -24.58
CA PHE A 274 -11.03 9.64 -24.93
C PHE A 274 -11.46 11.04 -25.36
N ARG A 275 -12.51 11.16 -26.17
CA ARG A 275 -13.04 12.46 -26.60
C ARG A 275 -13.51 13.29 -25.40
N GLU A 276 -14.29 12.69 -24.51
CA GLU A 276 -14.86 13.35 -23.34
C GLU A 276 -13.79 13.65 -22.28
N THR A 277 -12.88 12.69 -22.03
CA THR A 277 -11.80 12.82 -21.05
C THR A 277 -10.76 13.82 -21.52
N LEU A 278 -10.25 13.73 -22.75
CA LEU A 278 -9.22 14.62 -23.30
C LEU A 278 -9.76 15.98 -23.75
N ARG A 279 -11.10 16.14 -23.83
CA ARG A 279 -11.78 17.33 -24.39
C ARG A 279 -11.32 17.65 -25.82
N GLU A 280 -11.00 16.61 -26.59
CA GLU A 280 -10.50 16.69 -27.97
C GLU A 280 -11.64 16.29 -28.94
N PRO A 281 -12.44 17.23 -29.46
CA PRO A 281 -13.63 16.92 -30.27
C PRO A 281 -13.29 16.22 -31.59
N MET A 282 -12.03 16.27 -32.03
CA MET A 282 -11.56 15.66 -33.28
C MET A 282 -11.28 14.15 -33.16
N VAL A 283 -11.28 13.58 -31.95
CA VAL A 283 -11.12 12.12 -31.78
C VAL A 283 -12.36 11.41 -32.33
N PRO A 284 -12.27 10.47 -33.29
CA PRO A 284 -13.44 9.80 -33.85
C PRO A 284 -14.19 8.97 -32.80
N THR A 285 -15.52 8.88 -32.90
CA THR A 285 -16.31 7.97 -32.05
C THR A 285 -16.21 6.55 -32.59
N GLY A 286 -15.94 5.58 -31.73
CA GLY A 286 -15.86 4.17 -32.11
C GLY A 286 -15.29 3.31 -31.00
N ARG A 287 -15.42 2.00 -31.15
CA ARG A 287 -14.81 1.02 -30.25
C ARG A 287 -13.60 0.39 -30.94
N VAL A 288 -12.49 0.32 -30.21
CA VAL A 288 -11.29 -0.41 -30.63
C VAL A 288 -11.16 -1.63 -29.74
N ASP A 289 -11.34 -2.82 -30.33
CA ASP A 289 -11.09 -4.10 -29.67
C ASP A 289 -9.62 -4.48 -29.86
N ALA A 290 -8.95 -4.82 -28.77
CA ALA A 290 -7.57 -5.28 -28.76
C ALA A 290 -7.46 -6.60 -28.00
N ALA A 291 -6.83 -7.59 -28.62
CA ALA A 291 -6.44 -8.83 -27.97
C ALA A 291 -5.01 -9.16 -28.35
N LEU A 292 -4.15 -9.37 -27.36
CA LEU A 292 -2.76 -9.75 -27.58
C LEU A 292 -2.36 -10.87 -26.62
N CYS A 293 -1.56 -11.80 -27.12
CA CYS A 293 -0.83 -12.77 -26.33
C CYS A 293 0.65 -12.58 -26.64
N GLY A 294 1.51 -12.54 -25.61
CA GLY A 294 2.92 -12.28 -25.77
C GLY A 294 3.78 -13.02 -24.75
N LEU A 295 5.02 -13.28 -25.15
CA LEU A 295 6.10 -13.74 -24.29
C LEU A 295 7.20 -12.67 -24.33
N SER A 296 7.73 -12.29 -23.18
CA SER A 296 8.92 -11.44 -23.10
C SER A 296 10.13 -12.26 -23.54
N CYS A 297 10.66 -11.99 -24.73
CA CYS A 297 11.90 -12.61 -25.20
C CYS A 297 13.08 -12.20 -24.31
N ASP A 298 13.95 -13.18 -24.04
CA ASP A 298 15.15 -13.03 -23.24
C ASP A 298 16.07 -11.94 -23.80
N ARG A 299 16.60 -11.09 -22.92
CA ARG A 299 17.67 -10.17 -23.29
C ARG A 299 18.96 -10.98 -23.23
N ALA A 300 19.23 -11.73 -24.29
CA ALA A 300 20.48 -12.46 -24.45
C ALA A 300 21.66 -11.49 -24.29
N HIS A 301 22.50 -11.75 -23.30
CA HIS A 301 23.84 -11.19 -23.18
C HIS A 301 24.78 -11.83 -24.19
#